data_AF-A0A5C9F014-F1
#
_entry.id   AF-A0A5C9F014-F1
#
_cell.length_a   1.000
_cell.length_b   1.000
_cell.length_c   1.000
_cell.angle_alpha   90.00
_cell.angle_beta   90.00
_cell.angle_gamma   90.00
#
_symmetry.space_group_name_H-M   'P 1'
#
loop_
_entity.id
_entity.type
_entity.pdbx_description
1 polymer ?
#
loop_
_entity_poly.entity_id
_entity_poly.type
_entity_poly.pdbx_seq_one_letter_code
_entity_poly.pdbx_strand_id
1 'polypeptide(L)'
;MAVEPYSFEFNLFLILTIILLIAKLLLSFYLGFKVYRRSKERGEFKLDFMASVLMLVISLLVSRILYTIFDFQLTVFNPDLYYVSPNVEVWKIAGLVATLGSSTVLYVIDKRILKFRFKGIIAYIFIIISLIRFFLPINSKADFTLNSTIGSIAQLAFLIIPVVFISLGWKIPDLRRNAFLVAFGIIIYIFGSIIVSEFILSPIREIFGDGGQILVFFIFLISKISGLTMASYGVTKFTR
;
A
#
# COMPACT_ATOMS: atom_id res chain seq x y z
N MET A 1 -21.68 -10.24 -7.03
CA MET A 1 -22.12 -11.50 -6.38
C MET A 1 -21.08 -11.84 -5.33
N ALA A 2 -21.52 -12.39 -4.19
CA ALA A 2 -20.57 -12.93 -3.20
C ALA A 2 -19.80 -14.10 -3.82
N VAL A 3 -18.53 -14.25 -3.47
CA VAL A 3 -17.76 -15.44 -3.85
C VAL A 3 -18.19 -16.56 -2.91
N GLU A 4 -18.55 -17.72 -3.45
CA GLU A 4 -18.95 -18.85 -2.60
C GLU A 4 -17.77 -19.30 -1.72
N PRO A 5 -17.98 -19.51 -0.40
CA PRO A 5 -16.96 -20.08 0.46
C PRO A 5 -16.42 -21.39 -0.13
N TYR A 6 -15.10 -21.56 -0.11
CA TYR A 6 -14.40 -22.74 -0.64
C TYR A 6 -14.54 -22.98 -2.16
N SER A 7 -15.09 -22.03 -2.92
CA SER A 7 -15.03 -22.08 -4.39
C SER A 7 -13.57 -22.04 -4.88
N PHE A 8 -13.38 -22.38 -6.16
CA PHE A 8 -12.06 -22.29 -6.79
C PHE A 8 -11.49 -20.86 -6.69
N GLU A 9 -12.31 -19.85 -6.97
CA GLU A 9 -11.97 -18.43 -6.91
C GLU A 9 -11.57 -18.01 -5.49
N PHE A 10 -12.35 -18.45 -4.49
CA PHE A 10 -12.05 -18.16 -3.09
C PHE A 10 -10.68 -18.69 -2.68
N ASN A 11 -10.41 -19.97 -2.97
CA ASN A 11 -9.13 -20.60 -2.64
C ASN A 11 -7.97 -19.97 -3.42
N LEU A 12 -8.19 -19.62 -4.68
CA LEU A 12 -7.20 -18.95 -5.51
C LEU A 12 -6.84 -17.58 -4.93
N PHE A 13 -7.82 -16.73 -4.62
CA PHE A 13 -7.57 -15.42 -4.00
C PHE A 13 -6.86 -15.55 -2.66
N LEU A 14 -7.18 -16.58 -1.88
CA LEU A 14 -6.52 -16.85 -0.60
C LEU A 14 -5.04 -17.19 -0.82
N ILE A 15 -4.73 -18.11 -1.74
CA ILE A 15 -3.35 -18.50 -2.07
C ILE A 15 -2.56 -17.28 -2.56
N LEU A 16 -3.11 -16.49 -3.48
CA LEU A 16 -2.45 -15.27 -3.98
C LEU A 16 -2.20 -14.27 -2.85
N THR A 17 -3.13 -14.14 -1.90
CA THR A 17 -2.99 -13.28 -0.73
C THR A 17 -1.90 -13.79 0.21
N ILE A 18 -1.80 -15.10 0.43
CA ILE A 18 -0.73 -15.72 1.23
C ILE A 18 0.64 -15.47 0.58
N ILE A 19 0.76 -15.65 -0.74
CA ILE A 19 2.00 -15.34 -1.48
C ILE A 19 2.39 -13.87 -1.27
N LEU A 20 1.43 -12.95 -1.35
CA LEU A 20 1.66 -11.52 -1.12
C LEU A 20 2.14 -11.23 0.32
N LEU A 21 1.58 -11.91 1.32
CA LEU A 21 1.99 -11.77 2.72
C LEU A 21 3.42 -12.27 2.93
N ILE A 22 3.76 -13.45 2.38
CA ILE A 22 5.12 -14.01 2.42
C ILE A 22 6.11 -13.04 1.76
N ALA A 23 5.79 -12.52 0.58
CA ALA A 23 6.65 -11.56 -0.11
C ALA A 23 6.90 -10.29 0.73
N LYS A 24 5.87 -9.73 1.37
CA LYS A 24 6.03 -8.57 2.28
C LYS A 24 6.86 -8.90 3.51
N LEU A 25 6.69 -10.10 4.08
CA LEU A 25 7.47 -10.56 5.23
C LEU A 25 8.96 -10.67 4.86
N LEU A 26 9.27 -11.32 3.73
CA LEU A 26 10.64 -11.43 3.23
C LEU A 26 11.27 -10.06 2.94
N LEU A 27 10.53 -9.13 2.32
CA LEU A 27 10.99 -7.77 2.09
C LEU A 27 11.21 -6.99 3.40
N SER A 28 10.34 -7.18 4.40
CA SER A 28 10.51 -6.58 5.73
C SER A 28 11.78 -7.08 6.41
N PHE A 29 12.04 -8.39 6.38
CA PHE A 29 13.29 -8.96 6.90
C PHE A 29 14.52 -8.44 6.14
N TYR A 30 14.45 -8.39 4.81
CA TYR A 30 15.52 -7.86 3.97
C TYR A 30 15.87 -6.40 4.33
N LEU A 31 14.87 -5.52 4.39
CA LEU A 31 15.07 -4.12 4.77
C LEU A 31 15.52 -3.98 6.22
N GLY A 32 14.94 -4.76 7.13
CA GLY A 32 15.30 -4.81 8.55
C GLY A 32 16.78 -5.14 8.75
N PHE A 33 17.28 -6.17 8.05
CA PHE A 33 18.69 -6.54 8.09
C PHE A 33 19.59 -5.41 7.55
N LYS A 34 19.20 -4.73 6.48
CA LYS A 34 19.95 -3.58 5.93
C LYS A 34 19.97 -2.38 6.88
N VAL A 35 18.85 -2.05 7.50
CA VAL A 35 18.73 -0.98 8.51
C VAL A 35 19.58 -1.31 9.74
N TYR A 36 19.51 -2.55 10.23
CA TYR A 36 20.30 -3.01 11.38
C TYR A 36 21.80 -2.89 11.11
N ARG A 37 22.28 -3.45 9.98
CA ARG A 37 23.71 -3.38 9.61
C ARG A 37 24.21 -1.95 9.55
N ARG A 38 23.44 -1.05 8.92
CA ARG A 38 23.83 0.37 8.79
C ARG A 38 23.79 1.12 10.12
N SER A 39 22.86 0.77 11.00
CA SER A 39 22.81 1.34 12.36
C SER A 39 24.03 0.89 13.17
N LYS A 40 24.45 -0.37 13.04
CA LYS A 40 25.68 -0.90 13.64
C LYS A 40 26.94 -0.19 13.10
N GLU A 41 27.03 0.03 11.79
CA GLU A 41 28.14 0.75 11.16
C GLU A 41 28.24 2.23 11.63
N ARG A 42 27.11 2.86 11.98
CA ARG A 42 27.05 4.25 12.45
C ARG A 42 27.16 4.43 13.96
N GLY A 43 27.00 3.35 14.72
CA GLY A 43 26.91 3.40 16.19
C GLY A 43 25.59 3.98 16.74
N GLU A 44 24.65 4.39 15.88
CA GLU A 44 23.36 4.96 16.28
C GLU A 44 22.25 4.60 15.28
N PHE A 45 21.02 4.45 15.79
CA PHE A 45 19.83 4.30 14.96
C PHE A 45 19.31 5.68 14.54
N LYS A 46 19.17 5.90 13.22
CA LYS A 46 18.56 7.12 12.67
C LYS A 46 17.38 6.76 11.78
N LEU A 47 16.26 7.46 12.00
CA LEU A 47 15.09 7.39 11.14
C LEU A 47 15.38 8.09 9.81
N ASP A 48 15.92 7.34 8.86
CA ASP A 48 16.21 7.79 7.51
C ASP A 48 15.26 7.16 6.49
N PHE A 49 15.48 7.45 5.20
CA PHE A 49 14.59 7.00 4.14
C PHE A 49 14.45 5.48 4.09
N MET A 50 15.52 4.72 4.33
CA MET A 50 15.48 3.26 4.33
C MET A 50 14.69 2.71 5.52
N ALA A 51 14.91 3.26 6.72
CA ALA A 51 14.12 2.92 7.89
C ALA A 51 12.63 3.29 7.72
N SER A 52 12.33 4.40 7.04
CA SER A 52 10.95 4.79 6.74
C SER A 52 10.24 3.81 5.81
N VAL A 53 10.92 3.32 4.78
CA VAL A 53 10.36 2.31 3.87
C VAL A 53 10.19 0.97 4.57
N LEU A 54 11.09 0.58 5.49
CA LEU A 54 10.87 -0.59 6.34
C LEU A 54 9.56 -0.47 7.14
N MET A 55 9.32 0.66 7.80
CA MET A 55 8.08 0.90 8.56
C MET A 55 6.85 0.87 7.66
N LEU A 56 6.94 1.41 6.43
CA LEU A 56 5.89 1.28 5.43
C LEU A 56 5.60 -0.19 5.09
N VAL A 57 6.62 -0.99 4.78
CA VAL A 57 6.42 -2.40 4.40
C VAL A 57 5.82 -3.21 5.56
N ILE A 58 6.26 -2.97 6.80
CA ILE A 58 5.66 -3.59 8.00
C ILE A 58 4.19 -3.16 8.16
N SER A 59 3.90 -1.87 8.01
CA SER A 59 2.53 -1.36 8.10
C SER A 59 1.62 -1.97 7.03
N LEU A 60 2.13 -2.12 5.79
CA LEU A 60 1.42 -2.77 4.70
C LEU A 60 1.25 -4.29 4.91
N LEU A 61 2.15 -4.94 5.63
CA LEU A 61 2.02 -6.34 6.03
C LEU A 61 0.89 -6.51 7.04
N VAL A 62 0.94 -5.74 8.14
CA VAL A 62 -0.10 -5.78 9.20
C VAL A 62 -1.47 -5.42 8.62
N SER A 63 -1.53 -4.34 7.83
CA SER A 63 -2.76 -3.94 7.13
C SER A 63 -3.32 -5.06 6.25
N ARG A 64 -2.46 -5.79 5.52
CA ARG A 64 -2.92 -6.89 4.66
C ARG A 64 -3.40 -8.11 5.46
N ILE A 65 -2.82 -8.39 6.63
CA ILE A 65 -3.35 -9.44 7.54
C ILE A 65 -4.77 -9.08 7.99
N LEU A 66 -5.00 -7.82 8.39
CA LEU A 66 -6.32 -7.35 8.78
C LEU A 66 -7.32 -7.40 7.61
N TYR A 67 -6.90 -6.99 6.41
CA TYR A 67 -7.73 -7.14 5.21
C TYR A 67 -8.00 -8.60 4.85
N THR A 68 -7.10 -9.55 5.15
CA THR A 68 -7.38 -10.98 4.95
C THR A 68 -8.47 -11.47 5.89
N ILE A 69 -8.48 -11.02 7.14
CA ILE A 69 -9.59 -11.32 8.08
C ILE A 69 -10.89 -10.71 7.54
N PHE A 70 -10.86 -9.45 7.11
CA PHE A 70 -12.01 -8.77 6.52
C PHE A 70 -12.55 -9.49 5.26
N ASP A 71 -11.69 -9.77 4.29
CA ASP A 71 -12.07 -10.31 2.98
C ASP A 71 -12.53 -11.78 3.08
N PHE A 72 -11.79 -12.64 3.82
CA PHE A 72 -12.02 -14.09 3.79
C PHE A 72 -12.83 -14.64 4.96
N GLN A 73 -12.84 -13.97 6.12
CA GLN A 73 -13.55 -14.48 7.31
C GLN A 73 -14.85 -13.72 7.56
N LEU A 74 -14.80 -12.38 7.45
CA LEU A 74 -15.91 -11.53 7.86
C LEU A 74 -16.91 -11.25 6.74
N THR A 75 -16.43 -11.06 5.51
CA THR A 75 -17.28 -10.64 4.39
C THR A 75 -17.41 -11.68 3.31
N VAL A 76 -16.45 -12.60 3.17
CA VAL A 76 -16.40 -13.60 2.09
C VAL A 76 -16.59 -12.91 0.72
N PHE A 77 -15.95 -11.75 0.54
CA PHE A 77 -16.09 -10.89 -0.64
C PHE A 77 -17.54 -10.47 -0.97
N ASN A 78 -18.46 -10.51 -0.02
CA ASN A 78 -19.82 -10.00 -0.18
C ASN A 78 -19.86 -8.48 0.10
N PRO A 79 -20.08 -7.61 -0.91
CA PRO A 79 -20.10 -6.16 -0.72
C PRO A 79 -21.20 -5.67 0.22
N ASP A 80 -22.28 -6.44 0.38
CA ASP A 80 -23.40 -6.08 1.24
C ASP A 80 -23.07 -6.26 2.74
N LEU A 81 -21.96 -6.93 3.06
CA LEU A 81 -21.47 -7.09 4.43
C LEU A 81 -20.37 -6.07 4.80
N TYR A 82 -19.92 -5.24 3.87
CA TYR A 82 -18.75 -4.36 4.08
C TYR A 82 -18.99 -3.24 5.10
N TYR A 83 -20.22 -2.73 5.19
CA TYR A 83 -20.59 -1.65 6.10
C TYR A 83 -21.05 -2.14 7.49
N VAL A 84 -21.25 -3.45 7.65
CA VAL A 84 -21.80 -4.06 8.87
C VAL A 84 -20.70 -4.15 9.94
N SER A 85 -21.02 -3.86 11.20
CA SER A 85 -20.10 -4.09 12.33
C SER A 85 -20.07 -5.59 12.70
N PRO A 86 -18.90 -6.20 12.97
CA PRO A 86 -17.58 -5.58 13.19
C PRO A 86 -16.71 -5.44 11.92
N ASN A 87 -17.20 -5.84 10.74
CA ASN A 87 -16.43 -5.89 9.49
C ASN A 87 -15.83 -4.53 9.14
N VAL A 88 -16.66 -3.49 9.20
CA VAL A 88 -16.25 -2.12 8.88
C VAL A 88 -15.16 -1.58 9.81
N GLU A 89 -15.13 -2.03 11.07
CA GLU A 89 -14.13 -1.60 12.05
C GLU A 89 -12.75 -2.19 11.72
N VAL A 90 -12.70 -3.49 11.38
CA VAL A 90 -11.47 -4.15 10.92
C VAL A 90 -10.92 -3.48 9.66
N TRP A 91 -11.79 -3.16 8.71
CA TRP A 91 -11.43 -2.44 7.49
C TRP A 91 -10.85 -1.04 7.78
N LYS A 92 -11.48 -0.28 8.69
CA LYS A 92 -10.99 1.04 9.12
C LYS A 92 -9.62 0.97 9.78
N ILE A 93 -9.42 0.01 10.70
CA ILE A 93 -8.12 -0.20 11.36
C ILE A 93 -7.06 -0.56 10.33
N ALA A 94 -7.37 -1.47 9.38
CA ALA A 94 -6.45 -1.86 8.31
C ALA A 94 -6.02 -0.65 7.47
N GLY A 95 -6.96 0.22 7.10
CA GLY A 95 -6.69 1.46 6.37
C GLY A 95 -5.85 2.47 7.16
N LEU A 96 -6.11 2.62 8.46
CA LEU A 96 -5.35 3.51 9.34
C LEU A 96 -3.89 3.06 9.48
N VAL A 97 -3.65 1.76 9.73
CA VAL A 97 -2.31 1.18 9.85
C VAL A 97 -1.50 1.42 8.57
N ALA A 98 -2.09 1.14 7.39
CA ALA A 98 -1.42 1.42 6.12
C ALA A 98 -1.06 2.92 5.97
N THR A 99 -1.99 3.81 6.34
CA THR A 99 -1.80 5.25 6.20
C THR A 99 -0.71 5.79 7.14
N LEU A 100 -0.55 5.23 8.34
CA LEU A 100 0.54 5.62 9.25
C LEU A 100 1.93 5.31 8.66
N GLY A 101 2.12 4.10 8.11
CA GLY A 101 3.37 3.75 7.43
C GLY A 101 3.65 4.65 6.23
N SER A 102 2.62 4.88 5.43
CA SER A 102 2.60 5.80 4.29
C SER A 102 3.00 7.24 4.67
N SER A 103 2.37 7.79 5.70
CA SER A 103 2.63 9.16 6.18
C SER A 103 4.04 9.32 6.73
N THR A 104 4.59 8.26 7.33
CA THR A 104 5.96 8.26 7.82
C THR A 104 6.97 8.40 6.69
N VAL A 105 6.77 7.69 5.57
CA VAL A 105 7.62 7.83 4.38
C VAL A 105 7.50 9.24 3.78
N LEU A 106 6.28 9.77 3.65
CA LEU A 106 6.07 11.13 3.14
C LEU A 106 6.78 12.19 4.00
N TYR A 107 6.68 12.08 5.32
CA TYR A 107 7.37 12.99 6.24
C TYR A 107 8.89 12.90 6.11
N VAL A 108 9.44 11.68 6.01
CA VAL A 108 10.89 11.48 5.87
C VAL A 108 11.40 11.98 4.52
N ILE A 109 10.65 11.77 3.43
CA ILE A 109 10.97 12.34 2.12
C ILE A 109 11.02 13.87 2.21
N ASP A 110 9.99 14.51 2.78
CA ASP A 110 10.01 15.96 2.89
C ASP A 110 11.20 16.44 3.73
N LYS A 111 11.38 15.88 4.93
CA LYS A 111 12.44 16.28 5.86
C LYS A 111 13.86 16.04 5.32
N ARG A 112 14.12 14.87 4.73
CA ARG A 112 15.48 14.45 4.34
C ARG A 112 15.83 14.72 2.88
N ILE A 113 14.87 14.59 1.98
CA ILE A 113 15.10 14.69 0.54
C ILE A 113 14.76 16.09 0.04
N LEU A 114 13.61 16.64 0.46
CA LEU A 114 13.16 17.97 0.04
C LEU A 114 13.60 19.10 0.99
N LYS A 115 14.45 18.79 1.98
CA LYS A 115 14.97 19.73 2.99
C LYS A 115 13.85 20.49 3.71
N PHE A 116 12.75 19.79 4.02
CA PHE A 116 11.60 20.29 4.76
C PHE A 116 10.85 21.45 4.07
N ARG A 117 10.87 21.51 2.74
CA ARG A 117 10.21 22.54 1.94
C ARG A 117 8.70 22.62 2.20
N PHE A 118 8.05 21.48 2.42
CA PHE A 118 6.61 21.42 2.70
C PHE A 118 6.26 21.33 4.19
N LYS A 119 7.25 21.41 5.08
CA LYS A 119 7.08 21.36 6.55
C LYS A 119 6.27 20.16 7.06
N GLY A 120 6.26 19.05 6.32
CA GLY A 120 5.49 17.84 6.63
C GLY A 120 4.00 17.94 6.32
N ILE A 121 3.50 19.04 5.74
CA ILE A 121 2.06 19.30 5.51
C ILE A 121 1.38 18.14 4.79
N ILE A 122 2.01 17.58 3.76
CA ILE A 122 1.45 16.46 3.00
C ILE A 122 1.23 15.24 3.92
N ALA A 123 2.21 14.88 4.75
CA ALA A 123 2.07 13.77 5.68
C ALA A 123 0.95 14.03 6.71
N TYR A 124 0.83 15.26 7.21
CA TYR A 124 -0.23 15.63 8.14
C TYR A 124 -1.62 15.57 7.50
N ILE A 125 -1.77 16.01 6.26
CA ILE A 125 -3.03 15.89 5.50
C ILE A 125 -3.46 14.42 5.40
N PHE A 126 -2.52 13.51 5.12
CA PHE A 126 -2.81 12.08 5.06
C PHE A 126 -3.29 11.51 6.40
N ILE A 127 -2.65 11.89 7.51
CA ILE A 127 -3.05 11.48 8.85
C ILE A 127 -4.45 12.02 9.18
N ILE A 128 -4.69 13.32 8.94
CA ILE A 128 -5.99 13.97 9.21
C ILE A 128 -7.10 13.29 8.42
N ILE A 129 -6.92 13.09 7.11
CA ILE A 129 -7.89 12.38 6.27
C ILE A 129 -8.13 10.97 6.83
N SER A 130 -7.08 10.24 7.20
CA SER A 130 -7.24 8.89 7.76
C SER A 130 -8.02 8.87 9.08
N LEU A 131 -7.80 9.86 9.95
CA LEU A 131 -8.54 9.99 11.21
C LEU A 131 -10.01 10.33 10.96
N ILE A 132 -10.29 11.27 10.05
CA ILE A 132 -11.67 11.59 9.64
C ILE A 132 -12.36 10.32 9.13
N ARG A 133 -11.72 9.55 8.23
CA ARG A 133 -12.25 8.30 7.69
C ARG A 133 -12.47 7.21 8.74
N PHE A 134 -11.62 7.18 9.76
CA PHE A 134 -11.73 6.22 10.87
C PHE A 134 -12.95 6.54 11.74
N PHE A 135 -13.12 7.81 12.13
CA PHE A 135 -14.21 8.24 13.00
C PHE A 135 -15.55 8.50 12.28
N LEU A 136 -15.55 8.61 10.95
CA LEU A 136 -16.79 8.77 10.17
C LEU A 136 -17.72 7.56 10.40
N PRO A 137 -18.97 7.75 10.87
CA PRO A 137 -19.92 6.65 11.02
C PRO A 137 -20.29 6.08 9.65
N ILE A 138 -20.40 4.75 9.55
CA ILE A 138 -20.75 4.05 8.32
C ILE A 138 -21.93 3.15 8.65
N ASN A 139 -23.12 3.58 8.26
CA ASN A 139 -24.37 2.87 8.59
C ASN A 139 -25.05 2.27 7.35
N SER A 140 -24.52 2.56 6.17
CA SER A 140 -25.06 2.09 4.90
C SER A 140 -23.96 1.75 3.89
N LYS A 141 -24.35 1.01 2.85
CA LYS A 141 -23.51 0.73 1.68
C LYS A 141 -23.03 2.01 0.96
N ALA A 142 -23.86 3.05 0.95
CA ALA A 142 -23.51 4.34 0.36
C ALA A 142 -22.39 5.03 1.16
N ASP A 143 -22.49 5.04 2.49
CA ASP A 143 -21.46 5.61 3.37
C ASP A 143 -20.12 4.88 3.21
N PHE A 144 -20.16 3.54 3.11
CA PHE A 144 -18.96 2.74 2.87
C PHE A 144 -18.31 3.09 1.53
N THR A 145 -19.10 3.16 0.46
CA THR A 145 -18.62 3.53 -0.89
C THR A 145 -18.00 4.92 -0.91
N LEU A 146 -18.63 5.89 -0.25
CA LEU A 146 -18.11 7.25 -0.12
C LEU A 146 -16.76 7.23 0.63
N ASN A 147 -16.69 6.57 1.78
CA ASN A 147 -15.46 6.52 2.57
C ASN A 147 -14.32 5.74 1.86
N SER A 148 -14.66 4.70 1.11
CA SER A 148 -13.72 3.97 0.26
C SER A 148 -13.17 4.88 -0.86
N THR A 149 -14.04 5.64 -1.53
CA THR A 149 -13.69 6.60 -2.57
C THR A 149 -12.75 7.69 -2.06
N ILE A 150 -13.05 8.30 -0.90
CA ILE A 150 -12.15 9.28 -0.25
C ILE A 150 -10.76 8.67 -0.03
N GLY A 151 -10.70 7.41 0.41
CA GLY A 151 -9.44 6.68 0.57
C GLY A 151 -8.66 6.50 -0.72
N SER A 152 -9.35 6.10 -1.79
CA SER A 152 -8.75 5.92 -3.12
C SER A 152 -8.20 7.23 -3.70
N ILE A 153 -8.93 8.34 -3.53
CA ILE A 153 -8.46 9.68 -3.94
C ILE A 153 -7.24 10.09 -3.13
N ALA A 154 -7.25 9.87 -1.81
CA ALA A 154 -6.09 10.15 -0.97
C ALA A 154 -4.86 9.33 -1.42
N GLN A 155 -5.05 8.08 -1.86
CA GLN A 155 -3.94 7.28 -2.42
C GLN A 155 -3.36 7.87 -3.71
N LEU A 156 -4.12 8.60 -4.53
CA LEU A 156 -3.54 9.27 -5.71
C LEU A 156 -2.52 10.34 -5.33
N ALA A 157 -2.66 10.97 -4.16
CA ALA A 157 -1.65 11.92 -3.69
C ALA A 157 -0.29 11.26 -3.40
N PHE A 158 -0.20 9.93 -3.28
CA PHE A 158 1.09 9.21 -3.22
C PHE A 158 1.90 9.33 -4.51
N LEU A 159 1.29 9.71 -5.64
CA LEU A 159 1.99 9.96 -6.91
C LEU A 159 3.00 11.11 -6.82
N ILE A 160 2.93 11.95 -5.77
CA ILE A 160 3.96 12.95 -5.51
C ILE A 160 5.34 12.33 -5.29
N ILE A 161 5.42 11.13 -4.70
CA ILE A 161 6.69 10.46 -4.43
C ILE A 161 7.41 10.11 -5.75
N PRO A 162 6.78 9.39 -6.72
CA PRO A 162 7.37 9.18 -8.03
C PRO A 162 7.85 10.47 -8.70
N VAL A 163 7.06 11.56 -8.67
CA VAL A 163 7.45 12.84 -9.27
C VAL A 163 8.72 13.40 -8.64
N VAL A 164 8.84 13.35 -7.30
CA VAL A 164 10.05 13.77 -6.59
C VAL A 164 11.26 12.93 -7.00
N PHE A 165 11.13 11.61 -7.03
CA PHE A 165 12.25 10.72 -7.38
C PHE A 165 12.64 10.80 -8.86
N ILE A 166 11.69 10.98 -9.78
CA ILE A 166 11.97 11.24 -11.20
C ILE A 166 12.77 12.55 -11.34
N SER A 167 12.35 13.61 -10.65
CA SER A 167 13.07 14.90 -10.66
C SER A 167 14.50 14.77 -10.13
N LEU A 168 14.70 14.00 -9.06
CA LEU A 168 16.04 13.73 -8.52
C LEU A 168 16.90 12.92 -9.49
N GLY A 169 16.33 11.91 -10.15
CA GLY A 169 17.05 11.08 -11.10
C GLY A 169 17.51 11.84 -12.34
N TRP A 170 16.75 12.85 -12.77
CA TRP A 170 17.20 13.74 -13.84
C TRP A 170 18.33 14.68 -13.40
N LYS A 171 18.25 15.22 -12.18
CA LYS A 171 19.21 16.22 -11.68
C LYS A 171 20.52 15.64 -11.17
N ILE A 172 20.53 14.43 -10.62
CA ILE A 172 21.68 13.83 -9.95
C ILE A 172 22.03 12.50 -10.66
N PRO A 173 23.00 12.51 -11.60
CA PRO A 173 23.36 11.33 -12.39
C PRO A 173 23.68 10.09 -11.56
N ASP A 174 24.39 10.26 -10.45
CA ASP A 174 24.81 9.15 -9.56
C ASP A 174 23.62 8.44 -8.90
N LEU A 175 22.52 9.15 -8.69
CA LEU A 175 21.30 8.60 -8.08
C LEU A 175 20.26 8.16 -9.11
N ARG A 176 20.47 8.42 -10.40
CA ARG A 176 19.48 8.26 -11.48
C ARG A 176 18.81 6.89 -11.49
N ARG A 177 19.62 5.82 -11.55
CA ARG A 177 19.10 4.44 -11.60
C ARG A 177 18.25 4.12 -10.37
N ASN A 178 18.76 4.45 -9.18
CA ASN A 178 18.08 4.13 -7.93
C ASN A 178 16.80 4.94 -7.75
N ALA A 179 16.84 6.23 -8.10
CA ALA A 179 15.68 7.11 -8.04
C ALA A 179 14.55 6.65 -8.99
N PHE A 180 14.89 6.27 -10.23
CA PHE A 180 13.92 5.70 -11.16
C PHE A 180 13.38 4.34 -10.70
N LEU A 181 14.20 3.46 -10.13
CA LEU A 181 13.71 2.20 -9.54
C LEU A 181 12.68 2.46 -8.42
N VAL A 182 12.91 3.46 -7.57
CA VAL A 182 11.94 3.86 -6.54
C VAL A 182 10.67 4.41 -7.17
N ALA A 183 10.79 5.35 -8.11
CA ALA A 183 9.64 5.98 -8.76
C ALA A 183 8.77 4.96 -9.50
N PHE A 184 9.37 4.14 -10.38
CA PHE A 184 8.64 3.12 -11.14
C PHE A 184 8.10 2.02 -10.24
N GLY A 185 8.85 1.60 -9.21
CA GLY A 185 8.35 0.63 -8.23
C GLY A 185 7.07 1.12 -7.53
N ILE A 186 7.02 2.39 -7.14
CA ILE A 186 5.83 2.99 -6.54
C ILE A 186 4.69 3.12 -7.55
N ILE A 187 4.95 3.53 -8.80
CA ILE A 187 3.92 3.60 -9.85
C ILE A 187 3.29 2.23 -10.09
N ILE A 188 4.10 1.18 -10.25
CA ILE A 188 3.63 -0.20 -10.47
C ILE A 188 2.81 -0.66 -9.25
N TYR A 189 3.26 -0.35 -8.03
CA TYR A 189 2.52 -0.67 -6.81
C TYR A 189 1.14 0.02 -6.75
N ILE A 190 1.08 1.31 -7.07
CA ILE A 190 -0.16 2.09 -7.09
C ILE A 190 -1.10 1.56 -8.17
N PHE A 191 -0.60 1.31 -9.38
CA PHE A 191 -1.37 0.70 -10.46
C PHE A 191 -2.00 -0.63 -10.04
N GLY A 192 -1.19 -1.52 -9.44
CA GLY A 192 -1.69 -2.75 -8.86
C GLY A 192 -2.76 -2.52 -7.79
N SER A 193 -2.72 -1.43 -7.04
CA SER A 193 -3.76 -1.10 -6.03
C SER A 193 -5.07 -0.66 -6.66
N ILE A 194 -4.99 0.12 -7.73
CA ILE A 194 -6.15 0.74 -8.38
C ILE A 194 -6.94 -0.29 -9.19
N ILE A 195 -6.27 -1.26 -9.83
CA ILE A 195 -6.93 -2.24 -10.70
C ILE A 195 -7.94 -3.14 -9.98
N VAL A 196 -7.78 -3.32 -8.66
CA VAL A 196 -8.73 -4.07 -7.81
C VAL A 196 -9.81 -3.20 -7.17
N SER A 197 -9.90 -1.92 -7.55
CA SER A 197 -11.00 -1.08 -7.12
C SER A 197 -12.31 -1.55 -7.75
N GLU A 198 -13.43 -1.44 -7.01
CA GLU A 198 -14.75 -1.84 -7.51
C GLU A 198 -15.11 -1.11 -8.82
N PHE A 199 -14.65 0.14 -8.97
CA PHE A 199 -14.81 0.93 -10.19
C PHE A 199 -14.24 0.25 -11.44
N ILE A 200 -13.13 -0.50 -11.30
CA ILE A 200 -12.50 -1.23 -12.41
C ILE A 200 -12.99 -2.68 -12.47
N LEU A 201 -13.19 -3.33 -11.32
CA LEU A 201 -13.62 -4.72 -11.26
C LEU A 201 -15.05 -4.92 -11.75
N SER A 202 -15.97 -3.99 -11.47
CA SER A 202 -17.38 -4.14 -11.85
C SER A 202 -17.56 -4.25 -13.37
N PRO A 203 -17.03 -3.33 -14.21
CA PRO A 203 -17.12 -3.48 -15.66
C PRO A 203 -16.41 -4.74 -16.20
N ILE A 204 -15.26 -5.10 -15.63
CA ILE A 204 -14.52 -6.30 -16.07
C ILE A 204 -15.34 -7.56 -15.80
N ARG A 205 -15.99 -7.64 -14.63
CA ARG A 205 -16.85 -8.78 -14.29
C ARG A 205 -18.09 -8.85 -15.18
N GLU A 206 -18.67 -7.71 -15.54
CA GLU A 206 -19.84 -7.66 -16.44
C GLU A 206 -19.51 -8.18 -17.85
N ILE A 207 -18.31 -7.85 -18.38
CA ILE A 207 -17.89 -8.22 -19.73
C ILE A 207 -17.31 -9.64 -19.80
N PHE A 208 -16.46 -10.01 -18.83
CA PHE A 208 -15.65 -11.23 -18.88
C PHE A 208 -16.04 -12.29 -17.83
N GLY A 209 -17.08 -12.03 -17.03
CA GLY A 209 -17.47 -12.90 -15.92
C GLY A 209 -16.39 -13.02 -14.84
N ASP A 210 -16.45 -14.10 -14.06
CA ASP A 210 -15.53 -14.34 -12.95
C ASP A 210 -14.08 -14.60 -13.40
N GLY A 211 -13.88 -15.11 -14.63
CA GLY A 211 -12.56 -15.31 -15.22
C GLY A 211 -11.77 -14.00 -15.40
N GLY A 212 -12.45 -12.89 -15.73
CA GLY A 212 -11.83 -11.58 -15.81
C GLY A 212 -11.30 -11.08 -14.46
N GLN A 213 -12.05 -11.36 -13.38
CA GLN A 213 -11.63 -11.01 -12.03
C GLN A 213 -10.36 -11.76 -11.60
N ILE A 214 -10.27 -13.05 -11.93
CA ILE A 214 -9.06 -13.84 -11.65
C ILE A 214 -7.82 -13.21 -12.27
N LEU A 215 -7.89 -12.84 -13.55
CA LEU A 215 -6.77 -12.21 -14.26
C LEU A 215 -6.36 -10.89 -13.62
N VAL A 216 -7.32 -10.07 -13.21
CA VAL A 216 -7.04 -8.81 -12.50
C VAL A 216 -6.33 -9.06 -11.17
N PHE A 217 -6.73 -10.08 -10.41
CA PHE A 217 -6.07 -10.45 -9.15
C PHE A 217 -4.63 -10.94 -9.36
N PHE A 218 -4.32 -11.63 -10.45
CA PHE A 218 -2.95 -11.97 -10.82
C PHE A 218 -2.11 -10.73 -11.15
N ILE A 219 -2.65 -9.80 -11.95
CA ILE A 219 -1.98 -8.54 -12.29
C ILE A 219 -1.73 -7.72 -11.02
N PHE A 220 -2.71 -7.65 -10.12
CA PHE A 220 -2.59 -7.05 -8.80
C PHE A 220 -1.40 -7.63 -8.03
N LEU A 221 -1.33 -8.96 -7.91
CA LEU A 221 -0.28 -9.64 -7.14
C LEU A 221 1.11 -9.31 -7.70
N ILE A 222 1.29 -9.52 -9.01
CA ILE A 222 2.56 -9.31 -9.70
C ILE A 222 2.99 -7.85 -9.55
N SER A 223 2.08 -6.90 -9.77
CA SER A 223 2.36 -5.47 -9.66
C SER A 223 2.73 -5.07 -8.23
N LYS A 224 2.01 -5.58 -7.23
CA LYS A 224 2.31 -5.30 -5.81
C LYS A 224 3.68 -5.82 -5.38
N ILE A 225 4.02 -7.06 -5.75
CA ILE A 225 5.30 -7.68 -5.38
C ILE A 225 6.46 -7.04 -6.13
N SER A 226 6.36 -6.90 -7.45
CA SER A 226 7.42 -6.29 -8.28
C SER A 226 7.64 -4.83 -7.89
N GLY A 227 6.57 -4.05 -7.71
CA GLY A 227 6.63 -2.65 -7.30
C GLY A 227 7.30 -2.46 -5.94
N LEU A 228 6.91 -3.24 -4.92
CA LEU A 228 7.55 -3.19 -3.61
C LEU A 228 9.02 -3.64 -3.67
N THR A 229 9.34 -4.67 -4.45
CA THR A 229 10.70 -5.18 -4.57
C THR A 229 11.61 -4.15 -5.23
N MET A 230 11.17 -3.53 -6.33
CA MET A 230 11.89 -2.46 -7.02
C MET A 230 12.12 -1.25 -6.12
N ALA A 231 11.07 -0.79 -5.42
CA ALA A 231 11.17 0.34 -4.51
C ALA A 231 12.10 0.04 -3.33
N SER A 232 11.96 -1.13 -2.70
CA SER A 232 12.81 -1.56 -1.58
C SER A 232 14.28 -1.67 -2.00
N TYR A 233 14.55 -2.30 -3.14
CA TYR A 233 15.91 -2.40 -3.68
C TYR A 233 16.50 -1.00 -3.98
N GLY A 234 15.74 -0.15 -4.69
CA GLY A 234 16.15 1.20 -5.01
C GLY A 234 16.51 2.03 -3.78
N VAL A 235 15.69 1.95 -2.72
CA VAL A 235 15.93 2.66 -1.46
C VAL A 235 17.24 2.24 -0.79
N THR A 236 17.55 0.94 -0.73
CA THR A 236 18.80 0.44 -0.11
C THR A 236 20.06 0.93 -0.82
N LYS A 237 19.96 1.27 -2.11
CA LYS A 237 21.06 1.80 -2.92
C LYS A 237 21.10 3.32 -2.94
N PHE A 238 19.96 3.97 -2.74
CA PHE A 238 19.83 5.42 -2.65
C PHE A 238 20.51 6.01 -1.41
N THR A 239 20.74 5.20 -0.38
CA THR A 239 21.25 5.64 0.92
C THR A 239 22.71 5.28 1.19
N ARG A 240 23.49 4.89 0.18
CA ARG A 240 24.96 4.84 0.30
C ARG A 240 25.52 6.24 0.28
#